data_AF-A0AAP2MR04-F1
#
_entry.id   AF-A0AAP2MR04-F1
#
_cell.length_a   1.000
_cell.length_b   1.000
_cell.length_c   1.000
_cell.angle_alpha   90.00
_cell.angle_beta   90.00
_cell.angle_gamma   90.00
#
_symmetry.space_group_name_H-M   'P 1'
#
loop_
_entity.id
_entity.type
_entity.pdbx_description
1 polymer ?
#
loop_
_entity_poly.entity_id
_entity_poly.type
_entity_poly.pdbx_seq_one_letter_code
_entity_poly.pdbx_strand_id
1 'polypeptide(L)'
;MKKLTAKQQCFVNEYLIDLNATAAARRAGYSVKTADRIGPELLGKTWVAAAIEAGKAERAERMKIDAAYVVQRLVEIDQMDVLDILTDDMALKPVSEWPKAWRQYLSGFDLAEMFEGTGDAREMVGIMKKIKWPDKVKNLELLGRHFGIFNDKLELTKPRVRVKDLTGRKKQGGE
;
A
#
# COMPACT_ATOMS: atom_id res chain seq x y z
N MET A 1 -24.48 18.30 15.68
CA MET A 1 -23.99 17.50 14.52
C MET A 1 -25.12 17.29 13.54
N LYS A 2 -24.87 17.43 12.22
CA LYS A 2 -25.92 17.23 11.21
C LYS A 2 -26.13 15.73 11.00
N LYS A 3 -27.36 15.25 11.17
CA LYS A 3 -27.71 13.82 10.99
C LYS A 3 -27.66 13.45 9.50
N LEU A 4 -27.10 12.29 9.17
CA LEU A 4 -27.06 11.79 7.80
C LEU A 4 -28.48 11.53 7.29
N THR A 5 -28.72 11.87 6.03
CA THR A 5 -29.93 11.41 5.33
C THR A 5 -29.78 9.92 4.96
N ALA A 6 -30.89 9.22 4.72
CA ALA A 6 -30.85 7.81 4.30
C ALA A 6 -29.98 7.60 3.05
N LYS A 7 -30.02 8.55 2.10
CA LYS A 7 -29.23 8.50 0.87
C LYS A 7 -27.73 8.73 1.11
N GLN A 8 -27.39 9.63 2.05
CA GLN A 8 -26.01 9.82 2.48
C GLN A 8 -25.49 8.59 3.23
N GLN A 9 -26.31 7.95 4.06
CA GLN A 9 -25.93 6.72 4.75
C GLN A 9 -25.66 5.59 3.75
N CYS A 10 -26.52 5.43 2.75
CA CYS A 10 -26.29 4.47 1.67
C CYS A 10 -24.99 4.78 0.93
N PHE A 11 -24.72 6.05 0.61
CA PHE A 11 -23.43 6.45 0.03
C PHE A 11 -22.23 6.07 0.89
N VAL A 12 -22.28 6.31 2.21
CA VAL A 12 -21.20 5.91 3.13
C VAL A 12 -20.97 4.40 3.09
N ASN A 13 -22.05 3.62 3.20
CA ASN A 13 -21.97 2.15 3.18
C ASN A 13 -21.34 1.65 1.87
N GLU A 14 -21.78 2.20 0.74
CA GLU A 14 -21.29 1.84 -0.61
C GLU A 14 -19.85 2.30 -0.85
N TYR A 15 -19.47 3.47 -0.33
CA TYR A 15 -18.11 4.01 -0.45
C TYR A 15 -17.11 3.17 0.32
N LEU A 16 -17.49 2.67 1.50
CA LEU A 16 -16.60 1.82 2.29
C LEU A 16 -16.30 0.47 1.63
N ILE A 17 -17.02 0.04 0.59
CA ILE A 17 -16.76 -1.24 -0.10
C ILE A 17 -15.47 -1.17 -0.92
N ASP A 18 -15.31 -0.14 -1.74
CA ASP A 18 -14.24 -0.04 -2.76
C ASP A 18 -13.51 1.31 -2.75
N LEU A 19 -13.84 2.21 -1.82
CA LEU A 19 -13.34 3.59 -1.72
C LEU A 19 -13.50 4.39 -3.02
N ASN A 20 -14.48 4.03 -3.86
CA ASN A 20 -14.78 4.70 -5.12
C ASN A 20 -15.99 5.63 -4.97
N ALA A 21 -15.74 6.95 -4.93
CA ALA A 21 -16.77 7.96 -4.71
C ALA A 21 -17.85 7.96 -5.81
N THR A 22 -17.44 7.83 -7.07
CA THR A 22 -18.36 7.85 -8.22
C THR A 22 -19.24 6.61 -8.23
N ALA A 23 -18.66 5.43 -8.02
CA ALA A 23 -19.40 4.18 -7.99
C ALA A 23 -20.36 4.14 -6.79
N ALA A 24 -19.91 4.58 -5.61
CA ALA A 24 -20.74 4.68 -4.43
C ALA A 24 -21.94 5.62 -4.61
N ALA A 25 -21.76 6.76 -5.26
CA ALA A 25 -22.86 7.68 -5.57
C ALA A 25 -23.91 7.02 -6.48
N ARG A 26 -23.48 6.25 -7.50
CA ARG A 26 -24.42 5.51 -8.37
C ARG A 26 -25.20 4.46 -7.59
N ARG A 27 -24.53 3.63 -6.79
CA ARG A 27 -25.15 2.57 -5.98
C ARG A 27 -26.09 3.12 -4.92
N ALA A 28 -25.76 4.28 -4.34
CA ALA A 28 -26.61 5.01 -3.41
C ALA A 28 -27.82 5.73 -4.07
N GLY A 29 -28.05 5.50 -5.37
CA GLY A 29 -29.21 6.02 -6.10
C GLY A 29 -29.11 7.49 -6.48
N TYR A 30 -27.92 8.11 -6.48
CA TYR A 30 -27.72 9.42 -7.10
C TYR A 30 -27.77 9.31 -8.63
N SER A 31 -28.03 10.43 -9.30
CA SER A 31 -28.08 10.46 -10.77
C SER A 31 -26.76 9.97 -11.36
N VAL A 32 -26.86 8.95 -12.22
CA VAL A 32 -25.70 8.33 -12.89
C VAL A 32 -24.93 9.36 -13.71
N LYS A 33 -25.63 10.33 -14.31
CA LYS A 33 -25.06 11.39 -15.16
C LYS A 33 -24.20 12.39 -14.38
N THR A 34 -24.39 12.50 -13.07
CA THR A 34 -23.69 13.50 -12.23
C THR A 34 -22.99 12.87 -11.04
N ALA A 35 -22.89 11.54 -10.99
CA ALA A 35 -22.28 10.79 -9.89
C ALA A 35 -20.78 11.11 -9.71
N ASP A 36 -20.09 11.41 -10.81
CA ASP A 36 -18.70 11.85 -10.88
C ASP A 36 -18.46 13.17 -10.13
N ARG A 37 -19.43 14.08 -10.15
CA ARG A 37 -19.39 15.34 -9.40
C ARG A 37 -19.93 15.19 -7.98
N ILE A 38 -21.02 14.43 -7.81
CA ILE A 38 -21.70 14.26 -6.53
C ILE A 38 -20.83 13.48 -5.53
N GLY A 39 -20.12 12.44 -5.97
CA GLY A 39 -19.27 11.62 -5.10
C GLY A 39 -18.23 12.46 -4.33
N PRO A 40 -17.36 13.20 -5.03
CA PRO A 40 -16.40 14.10 -4.38
C PRO A 40 -17.06 15.19 -3.51
N GLU A 41 -18.20 15.74 -3.94
CA GLU A 41 -18.94 16.73 -3.14
C GLU A 41 -19.45 16.14 -1.82
N LEU A 42 -19.89 14.87 -1.82
CA LEU A 42 -20.32 14.16 -0.61
C LEU A 42 -19.14 13.90 0.32
N LEU A 43 -17.96 13.53 -0.22
CA LEU A 43 -16.74 13.36 0.59
C LEU A 43 -16.29 14.67 1.26
N GLY A 44 -16.52 15.82 0.62
CA GLY A 44 -16.22 17.13 1.20
C GLY A 44 -17.15 17.57 2.34
N LYS A 45 -18.28 16.89 2.56
CA LYS A 45 -19.22 17.23 3.63
C LYS A 45 -18.74 16.66 4.96
N THR A 46 -18.47 17.53 5.93
CA THR A 46 -17.87 17.17 7.23
C THR A 46 -18.59 16.03 7.95
N TRP A 47 -19.93 15.98 7.92
CA TRP A 47 -20.71 14.90 8.56
C TRP A 47 -20.65 13.57 7.80
N VAL A 48 -20.48 13.59 6.47
CA VAL A 48 -20.29 12.37 5.66
C VAL A 48 -18.88 11.85 5.86
N ALA A 49 -17.87 12.73 5.84
CA ALA A 49 -16.49 12.38 6.14
C ALA A 49 -16.36 11.75 7.54
N ALA A 50 -16.99 12.36 8.56
CA ALA A 50 -17.00 11.80 9.91
C ALA A 50 -17.66 10.41 9.98
N ALA A 51 -18.74 10.17 9.24
CA ALA A 51 -19.38 8.85 9.17
C ALA A 51 -18.52 7.80 8.44
N ILE A 52 -17.78 8.21 7.41
CA ILE A 52 -16.80 7.35 6.72
C ILE A 52 -15.68 6.96 7.68
N GLU A 53 -15.11 7.93 8.41
CA GLU A 53 -14.04 7.64 9.37
C GLU A 53 -14.53 6.75 10.52
N ALA A 54 -15.75 6.98 11.02
CA ALA A 54 -16.36 6.08 12.01
C ALA A 54 -16.54 4.66 11.46
N GLY A 55 -17.02 4.51 10.22
CA GLY A 55 -17.19 3.19 9.59
C GLY A 55 -15.86 2.50 9.26
N LYS A 56 -14.80 3.26 8.94
CA LYS A 56 -13.44 2.72 8.82
C LYS A 56 -12.93 2.21 10.17
N ALA A 57 -13.10 3.01 11.22
CA ALA A 57 -12.69 2.64 12.59
C ALA A 57 -13.43 1.40 13.08
N GLU A 58 -14.75 1.29 12.86
CA GLU A 58 -15.54 0.11 13.21
C GLU A 58 -15.04 -1.16 12.51
N ARG A 59 -14.70 -1.07 11.21
CA ARG A 59 -14.14 -2.20 10.46
C ARG A 59 -12.75 -2.58 10.94
N ALA A 60 -11.91 -1.58 11.23
CA ALA A 60 -10.58 -1.79 11.77
C ALA A 60 -10.65 -2.49 13.14
N GLU A 61 -11.56 -2.05 14.02
CA GLU A 61 -11.81 -2.66 15.33
C GLU A 61 -12.31 -4.10 15.18
N ARG A 62 -13.30 -4.33 14.31
CA ARG A 62 -13.85 -5.67 14.06
C ARG A 62 -12.80 -6.66 13.55
N MET A 63 -11.89 -6.20 12.69
CA MET A 63 -10.83 -7.04 12.14
C MET A 63 -9.56 -7.06 12.98
N LYS A 64 -9.40 -6.13 13.94
CA LYS A 64 -8.16 -5.83 14.67
C LYS A 64 -6.97 -5.53 13.73
N ILE A 65 -7.25 -4.90 12.60
CA ILE A 65 -6.27 -4.52 11.58
C ILE A 65 -6.38 -3.02 11.39
N ASP A 66 -5.50 -2.27 12.04
CA ASP A 66 -5.34 -0.83 11.89
C ASP A 66 -3.98 -0.48 11.27
N ALA A 67 -3.67 0.82 11.18
CA ALA A 67 -2.37 1.27 10.66
C ALA A 67 -1.20 0.76 11.52
N ALA A 68 -1.38 0.69 12.84
CA ALA A 68 -0.35 0.21 13.77
C ALA A 68 -0.06 -1.27 13.52
N TYR A 69 -1.08 -2.09 13.29
CA TYR A 69 -0.93 -3.49 12.90
C TYR A 69 -0.09 -3.63 11.63
N VAL A 70 -0.40 -2.86 10.57
CA VAL A 70 0.35 -2.94 9.30
C VAL A 70 1.81 -2.51 9.49
N VAL A 71 2.05 -1.40 10.20
CA VAL A 71 3.40 -0.90 10.49
C VAL A 71 4.18 -1.93 11.30
N GLN A 72 3.57 -2.53 12.32
CA GLN A 72 4.20 -3.57 13.13
C GLN A 72 4.62 -4.77 12.28
N ARG A 73 3.78 -5.22 11.34
CA ARG A 73 4.11 -6.32 10.42
C ARG A 73 5.25 -5.96 9.47
N LEU A 74 5.29 -4.72 8.96
CA LEU A 74 6.40 -4.26 8.12
C LEU A 74 7.73 -4.22 8.91
N VAL A 75 7.70 -3.78 10.16
CA VAL A 75 8.87 -3.79 11.06
C VAL A 75 9.33 -5.22 11.36
N GLU A 76 8.41 -6.15 11.64
CA GLU A 76 8.76 -7.56 11.86
C GLU A 76 9.52 -8.15 10.67
N ILE A 77 9.12 -7.82 9.43
CA ILE A 77 9.81 -8.30 8.23
C ILE A 77 11.19 -7.65 8.09
N ASP A 78 11.29 -6.34 8.33
CA ASP A 78 12.57 -5.61 8.27
C ASP A 78 13.60 -6.18 9.26
N GLN A 79 13.14 -6.61 10.44
CA GLN A 79 13.97 -7.18 11.50
C GLN A 79 14.37 -8.65 11.28
N MET A 80 13.82 -9.37 10.29
CA MET A 80 14.16 -10.78 10.05
C MET A 80 15.67 -10.96 9.78
N ASP A 81 16.37 -11.81 10.52
CA ASP A 81 17.80 -12.08 10.27
C ASP A 81 17.97 -13.49 9.69
N VAL A 82 18.78 -13.64 8.65
CA VAL A 82 19.07 -14.96 8.07
C VAL A 82 19.76 -15.88 9.07
N LEU A 83 20.52 -15.31 10.01
CA LEU A 83 21.17 -16.06 11.09
C LEU A 83 20.16 -16.72 12.04
N ASP A 84 18.90 -16.26 12.05
CA ASP A 84 17.84 -16.91 12.79
C ASP A 84 17.61 -18.36 12.32
N ILE A 85 17.79 -18.62 11.03
CA ILE A 85 17.45 -19.89 10.38
C ILE A 85 18.67 -20.68 9.88
N LEU A 86 19.87 -20.11 9.99
CA LEU A 86 21.12 -20.78 9.64
C LEU A 86 21.90 -21.22 10.87
N THR A 87 22.52 -22.38 10.75
CA THR A 87 23.56 -22.87 11.66
C THR A 87 24.93 -22.32 11.24
N ASP A 88 25.94 -22.43 12.11
CA ASP A 88 27.26 -21.83 11.89
C ASP A 88 28.00 -22.39 10.66
N ASP A 89 27.65 -23.61 10.22
CA ASP A 89 28.17 -24.25 9.01
C ASP A 89 27.37 -23.89 7.74
N MET A 90 26.49 -22.89 7.83
CA MET A 90 25.60 -22.42 6.75
C MET A 90 24.50 -23.42 6.34
N ALA A 91 24.23 -24.47 7.13
CA ALA A 91 23.06 -25.31 6.94
C ALA A 91 21.79 -24.67 7.51
N LEU A 92 20.64 -24.95 6.90
CA LEU A 92 19.34 -24.53 7.42
C LEU A 92 18.98 -25.32 8.68
N LYS A 93 18.62 -24.60 9.74
CA LYS A 93 18.00 -25.17 10.94
C LYS A 93 16.69 -25.89 10.57
N PRO A 94 16.25 -26.87 11.37
CA PRO A 94 14.90 -27.43 11.24
C PRO A 94 13.82 -26.35 11.32
N VAL A 95 12.77 -26.46 10.49
CA VAL A 95 11.67 -25.48 10.43
C VAL A 95 10.96 -25.30 11.79
N SER A 96 10.99 -26.32 12.65
CA SER A 96 10.49 -26.26 14.02
C SER A 96 11.21 -25.22 14.88
N GLU A 97 12.47 -24.93 14.58
CA GLU A 97 13.30 -23.95 15.29
C GLU A 97 13.18 -22.55 14.69
N TRP A 98 12.52 -22.40 13.54
CA TRP A 98 12.43 -21.11 12.89
C TRP A 98 11.52 -20.16 13.68
N PRO A 99 11.93 -18.89 13.87
CA PRO A 99 11.05 -17.88 14.41
C PRO A 99 9.76 -17.76 13.61
N LYS A 100 8.71 -17.29 14.28
CA LYS A 100 7.38 -17.13 13.66
C LYS A 100 7.43 -16.25 12.41
N ALA A 101 8.24 -15.19 12.42
CA ALA A 101 8.41 -14.28 11.28
C ALA A 101 8.86 -15.03 10.02
N TRP A 102 9.90 -15.87 10.12
CA TRP A 102 10.38 -16.68 9.00
C TRP A 102 9.35 -17.67 8.46
N ARG A 103 8.52 -18.25 9.33
CA ARG A 103 7.42 -19.15 8.93
C ARG A 103 6.25 -18.42 8.27
N GLN A 104 6.01 -17.17 8.63
CA GLN A 104 4.85 -16.42 8.16
C GLN A 104 5.10 -15.55 6.93
N TYR A 105 6.35 -15.11 6.73
CA TYR A 105 6.68 -14.12 5.71
C TYR A 105 7.54 -14.65 4.58
N LEU A 106 7.89 -15.94 4.57
CA LEU A 106 8.64 -16.52 3.47
C LEU A 106 7.93 -16.24 2.12
N SER A 107 8.67 -15.72 1.15
CA SER A 107 8.14 -15.42 -0.19
C SER A 107 8.21 -16.64 -1.12
N GLY A 108 9.03 -17.64 -0.79
CA GLY A 108 9.10 -18.90 -1.53
C GLY A 108 10.07 -19.89 -0.91
N PHE A 109 9.78 -21.17 -1.12
CA PHE A 109 10.60 -22.30 -0.69
C PHE A 109 10.65 -23.32 -1.82
N ASP A 110 11.80 -23.45 -2.47
CA ASP A 110 12.01 -24.41 -3.56
C ASP A 110 12.82 -25.61 -3.03
N LEU A 111 12.28 -26.81 -3.23
CA LEU A 111 12.94 -28.09 -2.95
C LEU A 111 13.19 -28.80 -4.27
N ALA A 112 14.45 -29.12 -4.54
CA ALA A 112 14.81 -29.93 -5.70
C ALA A 112 15.73 -31.07 -5.29
N GLU A 113 15.32 -32.29 -5.60
CA GLU A 113 16.21 -33.45 -5.54
C GLU A 113 17.22 -33.36 -6.70
N MET A 114 18.49 -33.46 -6.36
CA MET A 114 19.61 -33.40 -7.28
C MET A 114 19.97 -34.83 -7.64
N PHE A 115 20.10 -35.12 -8.92
CA PHE A 115 20.52 -36.42 -9.44
C PHE A 115 21.74 -36.27 -10.33
N GLU A 116 22.62 -37.26 -10.28
CA GLU A 116 23.79 -37.37 -11.15
C GLU A 116 23.74 -38.70 -11.91
N GLY A 117 24.30 -38.74 -13.13
CA GLY A 117 24.26 -39.91 -14.01
C GLY A 117 23.03 -40.00 -14.92
N THR A 118 23.00 -41.03 -15.77
CA THR A 118 21.93 -41.27 -16.76
C THR A 118 21.51 -42.74 -16.78
N GLY A 119 20.26 -43.00 -17.18
CA GLY A 119 19.71 -44.35 -17.23
C GLY A 119 19.75 -45.03 -15.86
N ASP A 120 20.23 -46.28 -15.84
CA ASP A 120 20.33 -47.10 -14.62
C ASP A 120 21.44 -46.64 -13.65
N ALA A 121 22.34 -45.75 -14.09
CA ALA A 121 23.39 -45.15 -13.26
C ALA A 121 22.95 -43.82 -12.61
N ARG A 122 21.65 -43.47 -12.68
CA ARG A 122 21.14 -42.24 -12.09
C ARG A 122 20.99 -42.39 -10.58
N GLU A 123 21.78 -41.63 -9.82
CA GLU A 123 21.75 -41.63 -8.35
C GLU A 123 21.31 -40.27 -7.80
N MET A 124 20.59 -40.26 -6.67
CA MET A 124 20.26 -39.02 -5.96
C MET A 124 21.48 -38.56 -5.17
N VAL A 125 22.03 -37.41 -5.57
CA VAL A 125 23.27 -36.84 -4.98
C VAL A 125 23.01 -35.77 -3.93
N GLY A 126 21.77 -35.30 -3.79
CA GLY A 126 21.43 -34.40 -2.70
C GLY A 126 20.07 -33.72 -2.86
N ILE A 127 19.79 -32.77 -1.98
CA ILE A 127 18.58 -31.96 -2.02
C ILE A 127 19.01 -30.49 -1.97
N MET A 128 18.69 -29.74 -3.02
CA MET A 128 18.82 -28.29 -3.04
C MET A 128 17.61 -27.66 -2.34
N LYS A 129 17.88 -26.82 -1.34
CA LYS A 129 16.87 -26.01 -0.65
C LYS A 129 17.15 -24.54 -0.97
N LYS A 130 16.19 -23.86 -1.60
CA LYS A 130 16.29 -22.43 -1.91
C LYS A 130 15.19 -21.67 -1.20
N ILE A 131 15.57 -20.62 -0.47
CA ILE A 131 14.65 -19.74 0.25
C ILE A 131 14.60 -18.39 -0.45
N LYS A 132 13.39 -17.85 -0.60
CA LYS A 132 13.15 -16.47 -0.99
C LYS A 132 12.48 -15.75 0.18
N TRP A 133 13.09 -14.69 0.68
CA TRP A 133 12.51 -13.84 1.72
C TRP A 133 11.94 -12.55 1.14
N PRO A 134 11.12 -11.81 1.91
CA PRO A 134 10.52 -10.56 1.44
C PRO A 134 11.54 -9.50 1.04
N ASP A 135 11.15 -8.64 0.10
CA ASP A 135 11.92 -7.46 -0.27
C ASP A 135 11.92 -6.43 0.88
N LYS A 136 13.04 -6.37 1.61
CA LYS A 136 13.22 -5.41 2.71
C LYS A 136 13.32 -3.97 2.24
N VAL A 137 13.85 -3.72 1.04
CA VAL A 137 13.93 -2.36 0.49
C VAL A 137 12.52 -1.85 0.21
N LYS A 138 11.66 -2.70 -0.38
CA LYS A 138 10.27 -2.34 -0.59
C LYS A 138 9.53 -2.08 0.72
N ASN A 139 9.82 -2.85 1.77
CA ASN A 139 9.22 -2.62 3.09
C ASN A 139 9.64 -1.29 3.70
N LEU A 140 10.92 -0.93 3.65
CA LEU A 140 11.41 0.37 4.10
C LEU A 140 10.82 1.53 3.29
N GLU A 141 10.59 1.33 1.98
CA GLU A 141 9.85 2.29 1.16
C GLU A 141 8.42 2.50 1.67
N LEU A 142 7.69 1.42 1.94
CA LEU A 142 6.31 1.48 2.47
C LEU A 142 6.24 2.15 3.84
N LEU A 143 7.18 1.83 4.74
CA LEU A 143 7.32 2.50 6.03
C LEU A 143 7.63 3.99 5.86
N GLY A 144 8.60 4.33 5.01
CA GLY A 144 8.97 5.72 4.75
C GLY A 144 7.81 6.53 4.17
N ARG A 145 6.99 5.93 3.30
CA ARG A 145 5.76 6.57 2.78
C ARG A 145 4.72 6.77 3.87
N HIS A 146 4.53 5.81 4.77
CA HIS A 146 3.62 5.96 5.91
C HIS A 146 4.01 7.12 6.83
N PHE A 147 5.32 7.31 7.06
CA PHE A 147 5.84 8.42 7.86
C PHE A 147 6.07 9.72 7.06
N GLY A 148 5.74 9.75 5.76
CA GLY A 148 5.89 10.93 4.91
C GLY A 148 7.34 11.31 4.57
N ILE A 149 8.29 10.40 4.74
CA ILE A 149 9.71 10.56 4.37
C ILE A 149 9.86 10.65 2.85
N PHE A 150 9.08 9.84 2.12
CA PHE A 150 9.05 9.85 0.66
C PHE A 150 7.79 10.56 0.16
N ASN A 151 7.98 11.62 -0.63
CA ASN A 151 6.90 12.37 -1.27
C ASN A 151 7.02 12.25 -2.80
N ASP A 152 5.95 11.80 -3.46
CA ASP A 152 5.90 11.71 -4.93
C ASP A 152 5.50 13.05 -5.60
N LYS A 153 5.46 14.15 -4.84
CA LYS A 153 5.07 15.46 -5.38
C LYS A 153 6.21 16.03 -6.22
N LEU A 154 5.94 16.22 -7.51
CA LEU A 154 6.81 17.00 -8.39
C LEU A 154 6.82 18.47 -7.96
N GLU A 155 7.94 18.93 -7.40
CA GLU A 155 8.25 20.35 -7.20
C GLU A 155 8.53 21.01 -8.56
N LEU A 156 7.47 21.38 -9.29
CA LEU A 156 7.59 22.14 -10.52
C LEU A 156 7.90 23.61 -10.20
N THR A 157 9.18 23.97 -10.23
CA THR A 157 9.57 25.38 -10.27
C THR A 157 9.14 25.96 -11.62
N LYS A 158 8.11 26.82 -11.62
CA LYS A 158 7.70 27.53 -12.84
C LYS A 158 8.89 28.37 -13.33
N PRO A 159 9.37 28.20 -14.58
CA PRO A 159 10.41 29.06 -15.10
C PRO A 159 9.92 30.52 -15.09
N ARG A 160 10.74 31.44 -14.60
CA ARG A 160 10.47 32.89 -14.68
C ARG A 160 10.47 33.30 -16.15
N VAL A 161 9.30 33.38 -16.76
CA VAL A 161 9.13 33.94 -18.11
C VAL A 161 9.29 35.46 -18.01
N ARG A 162 10.37 36.01 -18.54
CA ARG A 162 10.45 37.45 -18.82
C ARG A 162 9.77 37.70 -20.16
N VAL A 163 8.58 38.30 -20.13
CA VAL A 163 7.96 38.83 -21.33
C VAL A 163 8.78 40.04 -21.78
N LYS A 164 9.55 39.89 -22.85
CA LYS A 164 10.25 41.01 -23.49
C LYS A 164 9.32 41.54 -24.59
N ASP A 165 8.83 42.75 -24.38
CA ASP A 165 8.05 43.45 -25.41
C ASP A 165 9.01 43.82 -26.56
N LEU A 166 8.77 43.27 -27.74
CA LEU A 166 9.55 43.49 -28.97
C LEU A 166 8.93 44.56 -29.86
N THR A 167 7.77 45.12 -29.48
CA THR A 167 7.01 46.04 -30.34
C THR A 167 7.54 47.46 -30.36
N GLY A 168 8.58 47.78 -29.58
CA GLY A 168 9.22 49.10 -29.54
C GLY A 168 8.32 50.22 -29.00
N ARG A 169 7.15 49.91 -28.45
CA ARG A 169 6.24 50.91 -27.88
C ARG A 169 6.72 51.27 -26.47
N LYS A 170 7.12 52.53 -26.26
CA LYS A 170 7.32 53.08 -24.92
C LYS A 170 6.04 52.88 -24.11
N LYS A 171 6.13 52.20 -22.97
CA LYS A 171 5.05 52.24 -21.96
C LYS A 171 4.83 53.70 -21.59
N GLN A 172 3.70 54.26 -22.00
CA GLN A 172 3.23 55.52 -21.42
C GLN A 172 3.00 55.26 -19.94
N GLY A 173 3.68 56.04 -19.10
CA GLY A 173 3.60 55.94 -17.65
C GLY A 173 2.16 56.13 -17.19
N GLY A 174 1.72 55.25 -16.29
CA GLY A 174 0.61 55.50 -15.39
C GLY A 174 1.17 55.48 -13.98
N GLU A 175 0.88 56.55 -13.24
CA GLU A 175 1.14 56.74 -11.80
C GLU A 175 0.60 55.60 -10.94
#